data_AF-A0A1S8J4T3-F1
#
_entry.id   AF-A0A1S8J4T3-F1
#
_cell.length_a   1.000
_cell.length_b   1.000
_cell.length_c   1.000
_cell.angle_alpha   90.00
_cell.angle_beta   90.00
_cell.angle_gamma   90.00
#
_symmetry.space_group_name_H-M   'P 1'
#
loop_
_entity.id
_entity.type
_entity.pdbx_description
1 polymer ?
#
loop_
_entity_poly.entity_id
_entity_poly.type
_entity_poly.pdbx_seq_one_letter_code
_entity_poly.pdbx_strand_id
1 'polypeptide(L)'
;MKLFVGIDVSSEKLDVCFLTDDNQLSILSEISVANDIEGASFIRETILEFNNSYHFDQIVIGMESTSMYSFHPSMFFHEDEKLKKLNTLVTIENPFRVKQFSRMFDENKTDRNDALRIADFLIQRFT
;
A
#
# COMPACT_ATOMS: atom_id res chain seq x y z
N MET A 1 -1.30 2.70 16.31
CA MET A 1 -0.66 3.19 15.07
C MET A 1 -0.73 2.09 14.03
N LYS A 2 -1.14 2.43 12.82
CA LYS A 2 -1.29 1.52 11.68
C LYS A 2 -0.28 1.85 10.58
N LEU A 3 0.01 0.86 9.75
CA LEU A 3 0.77 1.01 8.52
C LEU A 3 -0.15 0.85 7.31
N PHE A 4 -0.10 1.81 6.40
CA PHE A 4 -0.80 1.81 5.13
C PHE A 4 0.20 1.67 3.99
N VAL A 5 0.07 0.57 3.25
CA VAL A 5 0.93 0.23 2.12
C VAL A 5 0.13 0.43 0.84
N GLY A 6 0.37 1.54 0.14
CA GLY A 6 -0.24 1.80 -1.16
C GLY A 6 0.65 1.26 -2.26
N ILE A 7 0.07 0.44 -3.15
CA ILE A 7 0.79 -0.19 -4.26
C ILE A 7 0.14 0.22 -5.58
N ASP A 8 0.87 0.98 -6.39
CA ASP A 8 0.53 1.16 -7.80
C ASP A 8 1.12 -0.01 -8.61
N VAL A 9 0.25 -0.67 -9.37
CA VAL A 9 0.55 -1.95 -10.03
C VAL A 9 0.57 -1.76 -11.54
N SER A 10 1.70 -2.11 -12.16
CA SER A 10 1.84 -2.23 -13.61
C SER A 10 2.21 -3.66 -14.00
N SER A 11 2.35 -3.93 -15.31
CA SER A 11 2.78 -5.24 -15.79
C SER A 11 4.22 -5.59 -15.41
N GLU A 12 5.08 -4.59 -15.17
CA GLU A 12 6.53 -4.80 -14.98
C GLU A 12 6.99 -4.46 -13.55
N LYS A 13 6.30 -3.53 -12.88
CA LYS A 13 6.71 -3.00 -11.58
C LYS A 13 5.56 -2.80 -10.61
N LEU A 14 5.93 -2.80 -9.33
CA LEU A 14 5.12 -2.40 -8.18
C LEU A 14 5.78 -1.15 -7.57
N ASP A 15 5.13 -0.01 -7.72
CA ASP A 15 5.53 1.21 -7.01
C ASP A 15 4.81 1.25 -5.67
N VAL A 16 5.56 1.38 -4.57
CA VAL A 16 5.03 1.17 -3.22
C VAL A 16 5.35 2.36 -2.33
N CYS A 17 4.35 2.79 -1.56
CA CYS A 17 4.48 3.79 -0.50
C CYS A 17 4.07 3.20 0.84
N PHE A 18 4.92 3.38 1.86
CA PHE A 18 4.67 2.96 3.24
C PHE A 18 4.36 4.18 4.09
N LEU A 19 3.10 4.34 4.49
CA LEU A 19 2.58 5.53 5.17
C LEU A 19 2.00 5.16 6.54
N THR A 20 2.33 5.91 7.59
CA THR A 20 1.75 5.72 8.92
C THR A 20 0.56 6.66 9.18
N ASP A 21 -0.31 6.30 10.13
CA ASP A 21 -1.40 7.15 10.63
C ASP A 21 -1.02 7.99 11.86
N ASP A 22 0.28 8.21 12.07
CA ASP A 22 0.76 9.12 13.11
C ASP A 22 0.34 10.57 12.81
N ASN A 23 0.53 11.45 13.78
CA ASN A 23 0.11 12.85 13.68
C ASN A 23 0.72 13.62 12.49
N GLN A 24 1.81 13.10 11.89
CA GLN A 24 2.51 13.72 10.77
C GLN A 24 2.23 13.03 9.42
N LEU A 25 1.50 11.92 9.39
CA LEU A 25 1.34 11.07 8.21
C LEU A 25 2.69 10.73 7.59
N SER A 26 3.58 10.15 8.40
CA SER A 26 4.97 9.91 8.04
C SER A 26 5.10 8.86 6.93
N ILE A 27 5.83 9.20 5.88
CA ILE A 27 6.25 8.25 4.84
C ILE A 27 7.52 7.57 5.34
N LEU A 28 7.45 6.26 5.59
CA LEU A 28 8.59 5.46 6.04
C LEU A 28 9.53 5.12 4.87
N SER A 29 8.96 4.85 3.69
CA SER A 29 9.72 4.56 2.48
C SER A 29 8.85 4.65 1.22
N GLU A 30 9.50 4.88 0.10
CA GLU A 30 8.95 4.72 -1.24
C GLU A 30 9.93 3.89 -2.07
N ILE A 31 9.45 2.80 -2.67
CA ILE A 31 10.27 1.87 -3.45
C ILE A 31 9.58 1.50 -4.75
N SER A 32 10.37 1.03 -5.71
CA SER A 32 9.89 0.42 -6.94
C SER A 32 10.57 -0.93 -7.10
N VAL A 33 9.79 -2.00 -7.23
CA VAL A 33 10.28 -3.38 -7.41
C VAL A 33 9.62 -4.03 -8.61
N ALA A 34 10.18 -5.14 -9.09
CA ALA A 34 9.56 -5.89 -10.18
C ALA A 34 8.18 -6.45 -9.76
N ASN A 35 7.24 -6.55 -10.71
CA ASN A 35 5.97 -7.25 -10.48
C ASN A 35 6.17 -8.77 -10.66
N ASP A 36 6.93 -9.34 -9.73
CA ASP A 36 7.18 -10.76 -9.63
C ASP A 36 7.22 -11.21 -8.15
N ILE A 37 7.50 -12.48 -7.93
CA ILE A 37 7.53 -13.07 -6.59
C ILE A 37 8.67 -12.52 -5.72
N GLU A 38 9.78 -12.10 -6.33
CA GLU A 38 10.93 -11.54 -5.62
C GLU A 38 10.62 -10.11 -5.17
N GLY A 39 10.02 -9.29 -6.04
CA GLY A 39 9.54 -7.96 -5.68
C GLY A 39 8.47 -8.00 -4.60
N ALA A 40 7.48 -8.88 -4.72
CA ALA A 40 6.47 -9.07 -3.67
C ALA A 40 7.09 -9.56 -2.35
N SER A 41 8.08 -10.45 -2.42
CA SER A 41 8.83 -10.92 -1.25
C SER A 41 9.63 -9.81 -0.59
N PHE A 42 10.24 -8.93 -1.38
CA PHE A 42 10.98 -7.76 -0.87
C PHE A 42 10.03 -6.84 -0.09
N ILE A 43 8.87 -6.51 -0.66
CA ILE A 43 7.84 -5.70 0.01
C ILE A 43 7.43 -6.34 1.34
N ARG A 44 7.18 -7.66 1.36
CA ARG A 44 6.86 -8.39 2.61
C ARG A 44 7.96 -8.23 3.65
N GLU A 45 9.24 -8.45 3.33
CA GLU A 45 10.30 -8.27 4.33
C GLU A 45 10.38 -6.83 4.83
N THR A 46 10.23 -5.83 3.96
CA THR A 46 10.19 -4.42 4.37
C THR A 46 9.05 -4.16 5.38
N ILE A 47 7.86 -4.73 5.16
CA ILE A 47 6.74 -4.64 6.10
C ILE A 47 7.11 -5.26 7.45
N LEU A 48 7.75 -6.42 7.46
CA LEU A 48 8.16 -7.11 8.69
C LEU A 48 9.23 -6.31 9.45
N GLU A 49 10.20 -5.72 8.74
CA GLU A 49 11.24 -4.87 9.32
C GLU A 49 10.65 -3.62 9.99
N PHE A 50 9.70 -2.94 9.31
CA PHE A 50 9.00 -1.81 9.91
C PHE A 50 8.16 -2.25 11.10
N ASN A 51 7.43 -3.36 11.00
CA ASN A 51 6.63 -3.84 12.13
C ASN A 51 7.47 -4.24 13.34
N ASN A 52 8.68 -4.77 13.14
CA ASN A 52 9.61 -5.04 14.24
C ASN A 52 10.10 -3.76 14.93
N SER A 53 10.17 -2.64 14.22
CA SER A 53 10.65 -1.36 14.75
C SER A 53 9.54 -0.53 15.39
N TYR A 54 8.34 -0.55 14.81
CA TYR A 54 7.24 0.35 15.15
C TYR A 54 6.06 -0.35 15.84
N HIS A 55 5.97 -1.68 15.78
CA HIS A 55 4.91 -2.50 16.38
C HIS A 55 3.50 -2.02 16.01
N PHE A 56 3.13 -2.12 14.73
CA PHE A 56 1.82 -1.66 14.27
C PHE A 56 0.68 -2.53 14.81
N ASP A 57 -0.45 -1.89 15.13
CA ASP A 57 -1.67 -2.58 15.57
C ASP A 57 -2.39 -3.27 14.40
N GLN A 58 -2.21 -2.72 13.20
CA GLN A 58 -2.80 -3.20 11.97
C GLN A 58 -1.96 -2.75 10.77
N ILE A 59 -1.91 -3.60 9.75
CA ILE A 59 -1.29 -3.30 8.46
C ILE A 59 -2.36 -3.38 7.39
N VAL A 60 -2.50 -2.34 6.57
CA VAL A 60 -3.46 -2.30 5.46
C VAL A 60 -2.67 -2.16 4.16
N ILE A 61 -2.71 -3.20 3.33
CA ILE A 61 -2.09 -3.22 2.01
C ILE A 61 -3.19 -3.02 0.99
N GLY A 62 -3.10 -1.94 0.22
CA GLY A 62 -4.07 -1.63 -0.82
C GLY A 62 -3.41 -1.38 -2.16
N MET A 63 -4.10 -1.82 -3.21
CA MET A 63 -3.68 -1.62 -4.60
C MET A 63 -4.87 -1.20 -5.44
N GLU A 64 -4.62 -0.40 -6.47
CA GLU A 64 -5.65 -0.04 -7.45
C GLU A 64 -5.93 -1.23 -8.38
N SER A 65 -7.20 -1.41 -8.76
CA SER A 65 -7.62 -2.48 -9.68
C SER A 65 -7.13 -2.21 -11.11
N THR A 66 -5.85 -2.48 -11.38
CA THR A 66 -5.25 -2.38 -12.72
C THR A 66 -5.37 -3.71 -13.47
N SER A 67 -6.50 -3.92 -14.15
CA SER A 67 -6.77 -5.16 -14.92
C SER A 67 -6.55 -6.42 -14.06
N MET A 68 -5.80 -7.41 -14.57
CA MET A 68 -5.44 -8.64 -13.85
C MET A 68 -4.08 -8.56 -13.12
N TYR A 69 -3.33 -7.47 -13.25
CA TYR A 69 -1.95 -7.40 -12.74
C TYR A 69 -1.88 -7.30 -11.21
N SER A 70 -2.93 -6.80 -10.58
CA SER A 70 -3.08 -6.74 -9.12
C SER A 70 -3.43 -8.09 -8.49
N PHE A 71 -3.89 -9.07 -9.28
CA PHE A 71 -4.36 -10.34 -8.75
C PHE A 71 -3.25 -11.15 -8.05
N HIS A 72 -2.14 -11.38 -8.74
CA HIS A 72 -1.02 -12.16 -8.21
C HIS A 72 -0.38 -11.54 -6.96
N PRO A 73 -0.01 -10.24 -6.93
CA PRO A 73 0.52 -9.64 -5.72
C PRO A 73 -0.52 -9.59 -4.59
N SER A 74 -1.80 -9.31 -4.88
CA SER A 74 -2.85 -9.34 -3.85
C SER A 74 -2.97 -10.71 -3.20
N MET A 75 -3.02 -11.77 -4.00
CA MET A 75 -3.10 -13.14 -3.51
C MET A 75 -1.86 -13.52 -2.70
N PHE A 76 -0.66 -13.12 -3.17
CA PHE A 76 0.59 -13.35 -2.44
C PHE A 76 0.54 -12.74 -1.04
N PHE A 77 0.18 -11.46 -0.92
CA PHE A 77 0.13 -10.79 0.38
C PHE A 77 -0.99 -11.34 1.27
N HIS A 78 -2.13 -11.70 0.68
CA HIS A 78 -3.26 -12.25 1.42
C HIS A 78 -2.94 -13.62 2.02
N GLU A 79 -2.21 -14.46 1.29
CA GLU A 79 -1.87 -15.81 1.72
C GLU A 79 -0.60 -15.91 2.57
N ASP A 80 0.20 -14.84 2.66
CA ASP A 80 1.46 -14.88 3.42
C ASP A 80 1.22 -15.08 4.93
N GLU A 81 1.72 -16.19 5.44
CA GLU A 81 1.55 -16.61 6.84
C GLU A 81 2.24 -15.69 7.84
N LYS A 82 3.28 -14.93 7.43
CA LYS A 82 3.92 -13.95 8.32
C LYS A 82 3.02 -12.71 8.43
N LEU A 83 2.47 -12.23 7.33
CA LEU A 83 1.57 -11.08 7.29
C LEU A 83 0.24 -11.35 8.01
N LYS A 84 -0.33 -12.56 7.86
CA LYS A 84 -1.57 -12.96 8.57
C LYS A 84 -1.43 -12.83 10.09
N LYS A 85 -0.24 -13.07 10.64
CA LYS A 85 0.05 -12.93 12.09
C LYS A 85 0.12 -11.48 12.57
N LEU A 86 0.17 -10.51 11.66
CA LEU A 86 0.29 -9.07 11.94
C LEU A 86 -1.02 -8.31 11.77
N ASN A 87 -2.17 -8.99 11.85
CA ASN A 87 -3.48 -8.37 11.61
C ASN A 87 -3.53 -7.61 10.27
N THR A 88 -3.00 -8.24 9.21
CA THR A 88 -2.89 -7.61 7.89
C THR A 88 -4.21 -7.70 7.12
N LEU A 89 -4.66 -6.59 6.58
CA LEU A 89 -5.77 -6.51 5.62
C LEU A 89 -5.22 -6.22 4.23
N VAL A 90 -5.61 -7.03 3.24
CA VAL A 90 -5.28 -6.81 1.83
C VAL A 90 -6.55 -6.41 1.08
N THR A 91 -6.51 -5.31 0.34
CA THR A 91 -7.66 -4.78 -0.40
C THR A 91 -7.28 -4.38 -1.83
N ILE A 92 -8.21 -4.60 -2.76
CA ILE A 92 -8.11 -4.10 -4.13
C ILE A 92 -9.16 -3.00 -4.26
N GLU A 93 -8.70 -1.81 -4.60
CA GLU A 93 -9.51 -0.59 -4.64
C GLU A 93 -9.94 -0.24 -6.06
N ASN A 94 -11.14 0.33 -6.17
CA ASN A 94 -11.65 0.75 -7.46
C ASN A 94 -10.94 2.05 -7.90
N PRO A 95 -10.33 2.07 -9.11
CA PRO A 95 -9.61 3.24 -9.64
C PRO A 95 -10.43 4.52 -9.63
N PHE A 96 -11.73 4.42 -9.94
CA PHE A 96 -12.63 5.56 -9.93
C PHE A 96 -12.81 6.16 -8.54
N ARG A 97 -12.81 5.35 -7.48
CA ARG A 97 -12.97 5.82 -6.09
C ARG A 97 -11.71 6.53 -5.61
N VAL A 98 -10.53 5.95 -5.88
CA VAL A 98 -9.24 6.56 -5.55
C VAL A 98 -9.12 7.92 -6.24
N LYS A 99 -9.42 7.98 -7.55
CA LYS A 99 -9.36 9.21 -8.34
C LYS A 99 -10.38 10.28 -7.93
N GLN A 100 -11.60 9.88 -7.61
CA GLN A 100 -12.62 10.81 -7.13
C GLN A 100 -12.21 11.42 -5.79
N PHE A 101 -11.61 10.60 -4.91
CA PHE A 101 -11.04 11.06 -3.66
C PHE A 101 -9.93 12.08 -3.90
N SER A 102 -8.88 11.74 -4.68
CA SER A 102 -7.76 12.65 -4.91
C SER A 102 -8.22 14.05 -5.32
N ARG A 103 -9.18 14.14 -6.26
CA ARG A 103 -9.76 15.41 -6.73
C ARG A 103 -10.39 16.29 -5.66
N MET A 104 -10.94 15.72 -4.58
CA MET A 104 -11.56 16.50 -3.50
C MET A 104 -10.54 17.13 -2.56
N PHE A 105 -9.29 16.64 -2.56
CA PHE A 105 -8.21 17.10 -1.69
C PHE A 105 -7.04 17.74 -2.47
N ASP A 106 -7.11 17.78 -3.81
CA ASP A 106 -6.06 18.20 -4.76
C ASP A 106 -6.11 19.67 -5.22
N GLU A 107 -6.41 20.64 -4.35
CA GLU A 107 -6.32 22.04 -4.80
C GLU A 107 -4.87 22.52 -5.03
N ASN A 108 -3.83 21.82 -4.56
CA ASN A 108 -2.43 22.33 -4.64
C ASN A 108 -1.29 21.29 -4.78
N LYS A 109 -1.54 19.98 -5.00
CA LYS A 109 -0.49 18.94 -4.85
C LYS A 109 -0.43 17.92 -5.99
N THR A 110 -0.26 18.41 -7.21
CA THR A 110 -0.19 17.60 -8.44
C THR A 110 0.92 16.55 -8.50
N ASP A 111 1.97 16.65 -7.67
CA ASP A 111 3.19 15.85 -7.80
C ASP A 111 3.25 14.59 -6.93
N ARG A 112 2.14 14.20 -6.27
CA ARG A 112 2.14 12.95 -5.48
C ARG A 112 2.26 11.71 -6.38
N ASN A 113 3.05 10.73 -5.97
CA ASN A 113 3.10 9.40 -6.59
C ASN A 113 1.75 8.68 -6.41
N ASP A 114 1.32 7.87 -7.39
CA ASP A 114 0.06 7.13 -7.35
C ASP A 114 0.02 6.14 -6.16
N ALA A 115 1.15 5.52 -5.83
CA ALA A 115 1.28 4.68 -4.63
C ALA A 115 0.95 5.44 -3.33
N LEU A 116 1.41 6.69 -3.21
CA LEU A 116 1.08 7.56 -2.07
C LEU A 116 -0.41 7.94 -2.06
N ARG A 117 -1.01 8.22 -3.23
CA ARG A 117 -2.46 8.50 -3.33
C ARG A 117 -3.29 7.32 -2.84
N ILE A 118 -2.87 6.10 -3.20
CA ILE A 118 -3.52 4.88 -2.73
C ILE A 118 -3.39 4.76 -1.21
N ALA A 119 -2.18 4.92 -0.65
CA ALA A 119 -1.97 4.86 0.79
C ALA A 119 -2.81 5.88 1.58
N ASP A 120 -2.85 7.13 1.11
CA ASP A 120 -3.65 8.22 1.71
C ASP A 120 -5.16 7.91 1.64
N PHE A 121 -5.64 7.36 0.52
CA PHE A 121 -7.03 6.90 0.38
C PHE A 121 -7.38 5.79 1.39
N LEU A 122 -6.46 4.85 1.64
CA LEU A 122 -6.69 3.77 2.60
C LEU A 122 -6.81 4.30 4.03
N ILE A 123 -6.01 5.32 4.41
CA ILE A 123 -6.14 5.97 5.72
C ILE A 123 -7.58 6.45 5.94
N GLN A 124 -8.13 7.18 4.98
CA GLN A 124 -9.51 7.70 5.10
C GLN A 124 -10.59 6.61 5.12
N ARG A 125 -10.30 5.45 4.53
CA ARG A 125 -11.26 4.34 4.48
C ARG A 125 -11.24 3.49 5.76
N PHE A 126 -10.10 3.40 6.44
CA PHE A 126 -9.88 2.45 7.55
C PHE A 126 -9.46 3.11 8.87
N THR A 127 -9.51 4.43 8.94
CA THR A 127 -9.39 5.25 10.16
C THR A 127 -10.67 6.03 10.35
#